data_AF-A0A3D5HSW6-F1
#
_entry.id   AF-A0A3D5HSW6-F1
#
_cell.length_a   1.000
_cell.length_b   1.000
_cell.length_c   1.000
_cell.angle_alpha   90.00
_cell.angle_beta   90.00
_cell.angle_gamma   90.00
#
_symmetry.space_group_name_H-M   'P 1'
#
loop_
_entity.id
_entity.type
_entity.pdbx_description
1 polymer ?
#
loop_
_entity_poly.entity_id
_entity_poly.type
_entity_poly.pdbx_seq_one_letter_code
_entity_poly.pdbx_strand_id
1 'polypeptide(L)'
;MAVAEYKLHKSGRGMKAPDWVDDGGYWGNPADHTMLGWVPAEADRDYWVPDTVSTLTRAEVITRATTIHASVPYQKATDENDPTSERINMTVAEVETVMGNWYDNFHA
;
A
#
# COMPACT_ATOMS: atom_id res chain seq x y z
N MET A 1 9.94 -11.52 -3.16
CA MET A 1 9.11 -10.70 -2.26
C MET A 1 7.71 -10.56 -2.86
N ALA A 2 6.67 -10.50 -2.04
CA ALA A 2 5.28 -10.32 -2.49
C ALA A 2 4.62 -9.17 -1.74
N VAL A 3 3.71 -8.44 -2.41
CA VAL A 3 2.87 -7.44 -1.73
C VAL A 3 1.77 -8.17 -1.00
N ALA A 4 1.73 -8.04 0.32
CA ALA A 4 0.64 -8.52 1.17
C ALA A 4 -0.36 -7.40 1.47
N GLU A 5 -1.63 -7.75 1.50
CA GLU A 5 -2.68 -6.92 2.10
C GLU A 5 -2.97 -7.39 3.53
N TYR A 6 -2.94 -6.45 4.49
CA TYR A 6 -3.08 -6.79 5.90
C TYR A 6 -3.68 -5.65 6.73
N LYS A 7 -4.05 -5.97 7.98
CA LYS A 7 -4.45 -4.97 8.98
C LYS A 7 -3.35 -4.76 9.99
N LEU A 8 -3.25 -3.54 10.53
CA LEU A 8 -2.29 -3.22 11.56
C LEU A 8 -2.51 -4.08 12.82
N HIS A 9 -1.42 -4.50 13.45
CA HIS A 9 -1.44 -5.17 14.75
C HIS A 9 -1.58 -4.14 15.88
N LYS A 10 -2.47 -4.41 16.83
CA LYS A 10 -2.56 -3.65 18.07
C LYS A 10 -1.34 -3.95 18.95
N SER A 11 -0.65 -2.91 19.38
CA SER A 11 0.47 -2.96 20.34
C SER A 11 0.16 -2.11 21.57
N GLY A 12 1.01 -2.23 22.61
CA GLY A 12 0.90 -1.39 23.81
C GLY A 12 1.11 0.12 23.56
N ARG A 13 1.60 0.53 22.38
CA ARG A 13 1.87 1.93 22.02
C ARG A 13 0.99 2.46 20.87
N GLY A 14 -0.01 1.68 20.44
CA GLY A 14 -0.86 2.01 19.29
C GLY A 14 -0.88 0.89 18.25
N MET A 15 -1.32 1.20 17.03
CA MET A 15 -1.32 0.25 15.92
C MET A 15 0.00 0.31 15.15
N LYS A 16 0.55 -0.85 14.79
CA LYS A 16 1.79 -0.95 13.98
C LYS A 16 1.62 -1.98 12.88
N ALA A 17 2.48 -1.91 11.85
CA ALA A 17 2.58 -2.99 10.88
C ALA A 17 2.89 -4.31 11.62
N PRO A 18 2.32 -5.45 11.19
CA PRO A 18 2.71 -6.75 11.70
C PRO A 18 4.21 -6.98 11.57
N ASP A 19 4.83 -7.65 12.54
CA ASP A 19 6.30 -7.85 12.58
C ASP A 19 6.83 -8.75 11.44
N TRP A 20 5.93 -9.41 10.70
CA TRP A 20 6.27 -10.22 9.53
C TRP A 20 6.25 -9.43 8.21
N VAL A 21 5.82 -8.17 8.23
CA VAL A 21 5.90 -7.22 7.12
C VAL A 21 7.22 -6.48 7.21
N ASP A 22 8.03 -6.56 6.17
CA ASP A 22 9.39 -5.99 6.16
C ASP A 22 9.35 -4.47 5.90
N ASP A 23 8.51 -4.05 4.95
CA ASP A 23 8.17 -2.63 4.76
C ASP A 23 6.68 -2.45 4.49
N GLY A 24 6.06 -1.53 5.21
CA GLY A 24 4.61 -1.44 5.29
C GLY A 24 4.07 -0.15 5.89
N GLY A 25 2.75 -0.10 6.03
CA GLY A 25 2.03 1.10 6.44
C GLY A 25 1.63 2.01 5.28
N TYR A 26 1.71 1.53 4.04
CA TYR A 26 1.37 2.31 2.85
C TYR A 26 -0.05 2.03 2.36
N TRP A 27 -0.56 2.96 1.54
CA TRP A 27 -1.75 2.77 0.70
C TRP A 27 -2.97 2.23 1.47
N GLY A 28 -3.26 2.84 2.63
CA GLY A 28 -4.36 2.43 3.49
C GLY A 28 -5.73 2.56 2.81
N ASN A 29 -6.55 1.53 2.94
CA ASN A 29 -7.95 1.58 2.54
C ASN A 29 -8.80 2.02 3.75
N PRO A 30 -9.48 3.18 3.67
CA PRO A 30 -10.30 3.68 4.77
C PRO A 30 -11.58 2.86 5.00
N ALA A 31 -12.02 2.06 4.02
CA ALA A 31 -13.26 1.29 4.11
C ALA A 31 -13.15 0.05 5.00
N ASP A 32 -12.01 -0.63 4.98
CA ASP A 32 -11.78 -1.90 5.70
C ASP A 32 -10.53 -1.88 6.60
N HIS A 33 -9.80 -0.77 6.59
CA HIS A 33 -8.57 -0.54 7.32
C HIS A 33 -7.41 -1.46 6.93
N THR A 34 -7.42 -1.99 5.70
CA THR A 34 -6.27 -2.73 5.16
C THR A 34 -5.19 -1.78 4.67
N MET A 35 -3.96 -2.28 4.65
CA MET A 35 -2.78 -1.60 4.12
C MET A 35 -2.00 -2.56 3.23
N LEU A 36 -1.12 -2.00 2.41
CA LEU A 36 -0.18 -2.78 1.62
C LEU A 36 1.22 -2.75 2.26
N GLY A 37 1.95 -3.83 2.06
CA GLY A 37 3.35 -3.91 2.44
C GLY A 37 4.01 -5.17 1.90
N TRP A 38 5.32 -5.21 1.99
CA TRP A 38 6.15 -6.26 1.43
C TRP A 38 6.44 -7.34 2.44
N VAL A 39 6.43 -8.57 1.95
CA VAL A 39 6.77 -9.76 2.71
C VAL A 39 7.81 -10.55 1.91
N PRO A 40 8.88 -11.04 2.54
CA PRO A 40 9.81 -11.97 1.93
C PRO A 40 9.08 -13.22 1.42
N ALA A 41 9.62 -13.83 0.37
CA ALA A 41 9.04 -15.08 -0.13
C ALA A 41 9.13 -16.16 0.95
N GLU A 42 8.23 -17.14 0.90
CA GLU A 42 8.19 -18.21 1.91
C GLU A 42 9.52 -18.96 2.04
N ALA A 43 10.23 -19.17 0.91
CA ALA A 43 11.54 -19.82 0.89
C ALA A 43 12.67 -18.97 1.52
N ASP A 44 12.46 -17.66 1.70
CA ASP A 44 13.48 -16.71 2.15
C ASP A 44 13.25 -16.23 3.60
N ARG A 45 12.26 -16.79 4.32
CA ARG A 45 11.88 -16.37 5.69
C ARG A 45 11.84 -17.54 6.67
N ASP A 46 12.26 -17.27 7.91
CA ASP A 46 12.24 -18.24 9.01
C ASP A 46 10.94 -18.20 9.85
N TYR A 47 9.93 -17.46 9.38
CA TYR A 47 8.68 -17.25 10.09
C TYR A 47 7.47 -17.45 9.18
N TRP A 48 6.35 -17.83 9.79
CA TRP A 48 5.08 -17.98 9.10
C TRP A 48 4.35 -16.64 9.01
N VAL A 49 3.74 -16.40 7.85
CA VAL A 49 2.70 -15.38 7.70
C VAL A 49 1.35 -16.08 7.76
N PRO A 50 0.35 -15.53 8.46
CA PRO A 50 -0.97 -16.17 8.53
C PRO A 50 -1.56 -16.43 7.15
N ASP A 51 -2.14 -17.62 6.95
CA ASP A 51 -2.78 -18.01 5.68
C ASP A 51 -3.97 -17.11 5.28
N THR A 52 -4.47 -16.30 6.23
CA THR A 52 -5.51 -15.31 5.98
C THR A 52 -5.00 -14.07 5.24
N VAL A 53 -3.69 -13.91 5.09
CA VAL A 53 -3.06 -12.78 4.39
C VAL A 53 -2.99 -13.08 2.91
N SER A 54 -3.62 -12.24 2.09
CA SER A 54 -3.57 -12.36 0.64
C SER A 54 -2.37 -11.61 0.07
N THR A 55 -1.72 -12.23 -0.93
CA THR A 55 -0.70 -11.57 -1.74
C THR A 55 -1.30 -11.03 -3.03
N LEU A 56 -0.96 -9.80 -3.39
CA LEU A 56 -1.48 -9.12 -4.57
C LEU A 56 -0.40 -9.03 -5.66
N THR A 57 -0.81 -9.29 -6.88
CA THR A 57 -0.05 -8.98 -8.09
C THR A 57 -0.08 -7.49 -8.39
N ARG A 58 0.79 -7.05 -9.30
CA ARG A 58 0.82 -5.67 -9.81
C ARG A 58 -0.55 -5.17 -10.29
N ALA A 59 -1.26 -5.99 -11.05
CA ALA A 59 -2.57 -5.64 -11.59
C ALA A 59 -3.61 -5.49 -10.48
N GLU A 60 -3.56 -6.34 -9.45
CA GLU A 60 -4.47 -6.27 -8.30
C GLU A 60 -4.18 -5.06 -7.40
N VAL A 61 -2.90 -4.72 -7.19
CA VAL A 61 -2.50 -3.50 -6.47
C VAL A 61 -3.03 -2.25 -7.17
N ILE A 62 -2.89 -2.17 -8.50
CA ILE A 62 -3.43 -1.05 -9.29
C ILE A 62 -4.95 -1.01 -9.19
N THR A 63 -5.63 -2.15 -9.39
CA THR A 63 -7.09 -2.25 -9.33
C THR A 63 -7.65 -1.85 -7.96
N ARG A 64 -6.98 -2.28 -6.88
CA ARG A 64 -7.31 -1.87 -5.52
C ARG A 64 -7.22 -0.35 -5.38
N ALA A 65 -6.12 0.24 -5.84
CA ALA A 65 -5.91 1.67 -5.71
C ALA A 65 -6.90 2.50 -6.53
N THR A 66 -7.22 2.12 -7.77
CA THR A 66 -8.22 2.83 -8.58
C THR A 66 -9.63 2.69 -7.98
N THR A 67 -9.94 1.54 -7.38
CA THR A 67 -11.19 1.33 -6.64
C THR A 67 -11.29 2.24 -5.41
N ILE A 68 -10.21 2.33 -4.62
CA ILE A 68 -10.14 3.25 -3.48
C ILE A 68 -10.27 4.69 -3.97
N HIS A 69 -9.55 5.08 -5.02
CA HIS A 69 -9.56 6.42 -5.59
C HIS A 69 -10.97 6.87 -6.01
N ALA A 70 -11.80 5.95 -6.53
CA ALA A 70 -13.18 6.25 -6.89
C ALA A 70 -14.06 6.63 -5.67
N SER A 71 -13.70 6.17 -4.46
CA SER A 71 -14.45 6.43 -3.22
C SER A 71 -13.80 7.50 -2.35
N VAL A 72 -12.46 7.48 -2.28
CA VAL A 72 -11.61 8.40 -1.53
C VAL A 72 -10.46 8.81 -2.46
N PRO A 73 -10.62 9.93 -3.19
CA PRO A 73 -9.66 10.35 -4.19
C PRO A 73 -8.26 10.57 -3.61
N TYR A 74 -7.28 9.87 -4.15
CA TYR A 74 -5.87 10.26 -4.01
C TYR A 74 -5.65 11.67 -4.57
N GLN A 75 -4.86 12.45 -3.84
CA GLN A 75 -4.57 13.83 -4.17
C GLN A 75 -3.08 14.04 -4.37
N LYS A 76 -2.74 14.97 -5.26
CA LYS A 76 -1.38 15.48 -5.44
C LYS A 76 -1.36 16.98 -5.15
N ALA A 77 -0.17 17.51 -4.89
CA ALA A 77 0.02 18.96 -4.84
C ALA A 77 -0.09 19.52 -6.27
N THR A 78 -0.68 20.70 -6.43
CA THR A 78 -0.71 21.40 -7.73
C THR A 78 0.69 21.82 -8.16
N ASP A 79 1.56 22.15 -7.20
CA ASP A 79 3.00 22.32 -7.39
C ASP A 79 3.75 21.37 -6.46
N GLU A 80 4.46 20.39 -7.02
CA GLU A 80 5.20 19.39 -6.25
C GLU A 80 6.37 19.97 -5.45
N ASN A 81 6.85 21.17 -5.80
CA ASN A 81 7.93 21.85 -5.09
C ASN A 81 7.43 22.74 -3.94
N ASP A 82 6.12 22.98 -3.86
CA ASP A 82 5.50 23.77 -2.82
C ASP A 82 4.58 22.88 -1.96
N PRO A 83 5.00 22.50 -0.74
CA PRO A 83 4.20 21.66 0.16
C PRO A 83 2.94 22.37 0.68
N THR A 84 2.82 23.68 0.47
CA THR A 84 1.64 24.48 0.84
C THR A 84 0.68 24.71 -0.34
N SER A 85 1.03 24.24 -1.54
CA SER A 85 0.18 24.36 -2.70
C SER A 85 -1.13 23.58 -2.54
N GLU A 86 -2.16 24.03 -3.26
CA GLU A 86 -3.47 23.38 -3.27
C GLU A 86 -3.33 21.90 -3.63
N ARG A 87 -4.17 21.06 -3.02
CA ARG A 87 -4.24 19.64 -3.37
C ARG A 87 -5.38 19.41 -4.34
N ILE A 88 -5.05 18.79 -5.48
CA ILE A 88 -6.03 18.41 -6.50
C ILE A 88 -6.13 16.89 -6.58
N ASN A 89 -7.31 16.40 -6.93
CA ASN A 89 -7.53 14.98 -7.14
C ASN A 89 -6.70 14.52 -8.34
N MET A 90 -6.00 13.41 -8.16
CA MET A 90 -5.33 12.72 -9.25
C MET A 90 -6.37 12.19 -10.24
N THR A 91 -5.96 11.98 -11.48
CA THR A 91 -6.72 11.19 -12.46
C THR A 91 -6.49 9.70 -12.24
N VAL A 92 -7.38 8.85 -12.78
CA VAL A 92 -7.21 7.38 -12.71
C VAL A 92 -5.86 6.94 -13.30
N ALA A 93 -5.46 7.48 -14.46
CA ALA A 93 -4.19 7.15 -15.12
C ALA A 93 -2.96 7.53 -14.28
N GLU A 94 -3.04 8.64 -13.53
CA GLU A 94 -1.98 9.03 -12.60
C GLU A 94 -1.90 8.06 -11.41
N VAL A 95 -3.03 7.61 -10.88
CA VAL A 95 -3.07 6.60 -9.82
C VAL A 95 -2.48 5.28 -10.30
N GLU A 96 -2.84 4.82 -11.51
CA GLU A 96 -2.27 3.62 -12.11
C GLU A 96 -0.75 3.71 -12.26
N THR A 97 -0.26 4.88 -12.69
CA THR A 97 1.17 5.15 -12.84
C THR A 97 1.90 5.15 -11.50
N VAL A 98 1.37 5.86 -10.49
CA VAL A 98 1.99 5.93 -9.16
C VAL A 98 2.04 4.55 -8.50
N MET A 99 0.96 3.77 -8.60
CA MET A 99 0.89 2.44 -7.98
C MET A 99 1.72 1.41 -8.73
N GLY A 100 1.76 1.49 -10.06
CA GLY A 100 2.67 0.70 -10.88
C GLY A 100 4.13 0.98 -10.52
N ASN A 101 4.52 2.26 -10.48
CA ASN A 101 5.87 2.66 -10.08
C ASN A 101 6.21 2.24 -8.65
N TRP A 102 5.28 2.37 -7.70
CA TRP A 102 5.48 1.90 -6.33
C TRP A 102 5.70 0.38 -6.29
N TYR A 103 4.91 -0.39 -7.03
CA TYR A 103 5.08 -1.84 -7.12
C TYR A 103 6.44 -2.20 -7.75
N ASP A 104 6.83 -1.52 -8.83
CA ASP A 104 8.01 -1.87 -9.63
C ASP A 104 9.33 -1.39 -9.00
N ASN A 105 9.35 -0.21 -8.35
CA ASN A 105 10.58 0.37 -7.78
C ASN A 105 10.94 -0.23 -6.42
N PHE A 106 9.98 -0.78 -5.70
CA PHE A 106 10.19 -1.14 -4.30
C PHE A 106 10.60 -2.61 -4.17
N HIS A 107 11.81 -2.93 -4.64
CA HIS A 107 12.41 -4.28 -4.64
C HIS A 107 13.89 -4.30 -4.18
N ALA A 108 14.42 -3.21 -3.62
CA ALA A 108 15.85 -3.06 -3.31
C ALA A 108 16.17 -3.27 -1.83
#